data_AF-A0A4R2NPI6-F1
#
_entry.id   AF-A0A4R2NPI6-F1
#
_cell.length_a   1.000
_cell.length_b   1.000
_cell.length_c   1.000
_cell.angle_alpha   90.00
_cell.angle_beta   90.00
_cell.angle_gamma   90.00
#
_symmetry.space_group_name_H-M   'P 1'
#
loop_
_entity.id
_entity.type
_entity.pdbx_description
1 polymer ?
#
loop_
_entity_poly.entity_id
_entity_poly.type
_entity_poly.pdbx_seq_one_letter_code
_entity_poly.pdbx_strand_id
1 'polypeptide(L)'
;MAELRTTAETAGDEVEIGENRIRLSHKTLSALSSETADALGLPPLVDLTLRTDVVGQIGSPDFRLTHDWVRAGRKEIAHRTGAILETSGDGSDGLRRLPRWMLDALEVADRFQAGTDLDAHWEALARFRRALEPGVRMDRADAEARLGKAPPF
;
A
#
# COMPACT_ATOMS: atom_id res chain seq x y z
N MET A 1 15.23 10.71 17.67
CA MET A 1 14.21 10.51 18.74
C MET A 1 13.04 11.48 18.64
N ALA A 2 13.24 12.78 18.32
CA ALA A 2 12.14 13.75 18.20
C ALA A 2 11.12 13.38 17.10
N GLU A 3 11.61 13.03 15.90
CA GLU A 3 10.75 12.58 14.78
C GLU A 3 9.82 11.42 15.14
N LEU A 4 10.32 10.44 15.90
CA LEU A 4 9.57 9.22 16.23
C LEU A 4 8.39 9.53 17.16
N ARG A 5 8.58 10.43 18.13
CA ARG A 5 7.49 10.90 18.99
C ARG A 5 6.45 11.69 18.21
N THR A 6 6.88 12.65 17.40
CA THR A 6 5.98 13.44 16.54
C THR A 6 5.16 12.56 15.60
N THR A 7 5.78 11.53 15.03
CA THR A 7 5.12 10.57 14.13
C THR A 7 4.08 9.73 14.88
N ALA A 8 4.40 9.28 16.10
CA ALA A 8 3.48 8.53 16.95
C ALA A 8 2.26 9.36 17.37
N GLU A 9 2.50 10.60 17.79
CA GLU A 9 1.45 11.56 18.15
C GLU A 9 0.52 11.83 16.96
N THR A 10 1.09 12.02 15.76
CA THR A 10 0.32 12.20 14.52
C THR A 10 -0.46 10.96 14.11
N ALA A 11 0.10 9.77 14.37
CA ALA A 11 -0.58 8.50 14.12
C ALA A 11 -1.66 8.18 15.17
N GLY A 12 -1.71 8.92 16.29
CA GLY A 12 -2.57 8.65 17.43
C GLY A 12 -2.18 7.37 18.17
N ASP A 13 -0.89 7.06 18.21
CA ASP A 13 -0.33 5.79 18.68
C ASP A 13 0.63 6.00 19.86
N GLU A 14 0.68 5.03 20.79
CA GLU A 14 1.58 5.08 21.93
C GLU A 14 2.87 4.29 21.60
N VAL A 15 4.01 4.98 21.56
CA VAL A 15 5.32 4.32 21.40
C VAL A 15 5.84 3.91 22.75
N GLU A 16 5.99 2.60 22.95
CA GLU A 16 6.69 2.06 24.11
C GLU A 16 8.18 1.89 23.78
N ILE A 17 9.03 2.74 24.37
CA ILE A 17 10.49 2.61 24.30
C ILE A 17 10.95 1.92 25.59
N GLY A 18 11.19 0.61 25.52
CA GLY A 18 11.81 -0.15 26.60
C GLY A 18 13.34 -0.12 26.52
N GLU A 19 14.02 -0.65 27.54
CA GLU A 19 15.48 -0.66 27.64
C GLU A 19 16.17 -1.38 26.46
N ASN A 20 15.51 -2.38 25.86
CA ASN A 20 16.10 -3.21 24.79
C ASN A 20 15.14 -3.55 23.65
N ARG A 21 13.96 -2.90 23.61
CA ARG A 21 12.96 -3.08 22.57
C ARG A 21 12.15 -1.81 22.38
N ILE A 22 11.77 -1.52 21.14
CA ILE A 22 10.85 -0.43 20.83
C ILE A 22 9.60 -1.06 20.22
N ARG A 23 8.43 -0.80 20.81
CA ARG A 23 7.14 -1.16 20.22
C ARG A 23 6.53 0.08 19.59
N LEU A 24 6.07 -0.11 18.37
CA LEU A 24 5.44 0.92 17.54
C LEU A 24 4.43 0.25 16.63
N SER A 25 3.28 0.90 16.42
CA SER A 25 2.29 0.38 15.49
C SER A 25 2.75 0.47 14.04
N HIS A 26 2.12 -0.33 13.18
CA HIS A 26 2.35 -0.32 11.74
C HIS A 26 2.15 1.07 11.11
N LYS A 27 1.22 1.88 11.64
CA LYS A 27 1.00 3.26 11.18
C LYS A 27 2.18 4.19 11.48
N THR A 28 2.76 4.08 12.67
CA THR A 28 3.94 4.84 13.06
C THR A 28 5.15 4.36 12.26
N LEU A 29 5.32 3.05 12.13
CA LEU A 29 6.39 2.45 11.33
C LEU A 29 6.41 2.93 9.88
N SER A 30 5.24 2.97 9.21
CA SER A 30 5.09 3.38 7.81
C SER A 30 5.24 4.88 7.56
N ALA A 31 5.11 5.70 8.60
CA ALA A 31 5.25 7.16 8.53
C ALA A 31 6.66 7.66 8.89
N LEU A 32 7.51 6.81 9.48
CA LEU A 32 8.90 7.14 9.80
C LEU A 32 9.74 7.38 8.53
N SER A 33 10.52 8.46 8.53
CA SER A 33 11.54 8.79 7.53
C SER A 33 12.53 7.63 7.32
N SER A 34 13.07 7.49 6.10
CA SER A 34 14.08 6.44 5.80
C SER A 34 15.33 6.58 6.67
N GLU A 35 15.76 7.81 6.96
CA GLU A 35 16.91 8.09 7.83
C GLU A 35 16.68 7.59 9.26
N THR A 36 15.53 7.93 9.86
CA THR A 36 15.16 7.45 11.20
C THR A 36 14.98 5.93 11.23
N ALA A 37 14.48 5.34 10.15
CA ALA A 37 14.30 3.89 10.05
C ALA A 37 15.65 3.14 9.96
N ASP A 38 16.58 3.65 9.16
CA ASP A 38 17.94 3.12 9.03
C ASP A 38 18.70 3.20 10.37
N ALA A 39 18.60 4.35 11.05
CA ALA A 39 19.18 4.54 12.39
C ALA A 39 18.61 3.57 13.45
N LEU A 40 17.42 3.02 13.22
CA LEU A 40 16.76 2.02 14.07
C LEU A 40 16.99 0.57 13.59
N GLY A 41 17.71 0.37 12.48
CA GLY A 41 17.90 -0.94 11.87
C GLY A 41 16.62 -1.54 11.27
N LEU A 42 15.63 -0.70 10.94
CA LEU A 42 14.40 -1.13 10.30
C LEU A 42 14.64 -1.46 8.81
N PRO A 43 13.83 -2.37 8.23
CA PRO A 43 13.95 -2.70 6.81
C PRO A 43 13.73 -1.48 5.90
N PRO A 44 14.40 -1.44 4.75
CA PRO A 44 14.29 -0.33 3.80
C PRO A 44 12.87 -0.25 3.21
N LEU A 45 12.55 0.90 2.62
CA LEU A 45 11.28 1.07 1.91
C LEU A 45 11.14 0.07 0.75
N VAL A 46 9.90 -0.30 0.47
CA VAL A 46 9.55 -1.17 -0.64
C VAL A 46 9.94 -0.55 -1.98
N ASP A 47 10.69 -1.30 -2.78
CA ASP A 47 11.09 -0.97 -4.16
C ASP A 47 10.23 -1.75 -5.19
N LEU A 48 9.03 -2.14 -4.78
CA LEU A 48 8.06 -2.82 -5.63
C LEU A 48 7.03 -1.83 -6.12
N THR A 49 6.58 -2.05 -7.36
CA THR A 49 5.44 -1.33 -7.90
C THR A 49 4.16 -2.03 -7.43
N LEU A 50 3.33 -1.31 -6.70
CA LEU A 50 1.97 -1.76 -6.38
C LEU A 50 1.09 -1.49 -7.60
N ARG A 51 0.70 -2.55 -8.30
CA ARG A 51 -0.27 -2.47 -9.40
C ARG A 51 -1.65 -2.75 -8.84
N THR A 52 -2.57 -1.83 -9.06
CA THR A 52 -3.94 -1.92 -8.56
C THR A 52 -4.89 -2.01 -9.74
N ASP A 53 -5.79 -2.99 -9.75
CA ASP A 53 -6.76 -3.18 -10.83
C ASP A 53 -8.14 -3.44 -10.23
N VAL A 54 -9.19 -3.09 -10.98
CA VAL A 54 -10.57 -3.22 -10.53
C VAL A 54 -11.22 -4.28 -11.40
N VAL A 55 -11.70 -5.34 -10.76
CA VAL A 55 -12.40 -6.43 -11.44
C VAL A 55 -13.90 -6.28 -11.20
N GLY A 56 -14.70 -6.48 -12.25
CA GLY A 56 -16.14 -6.36 -12.18
C GLY A 56 -16.66 -4.94 -12.42
N GLN A 57 -17.98 -4.78 -12.43
CA GLN A 57 -18.65 -3.51 -12.65
C GLN A 57 -19.07 -2.89 -11.32
N ILE A 58 -18.88 -1.58 -11.17
CA ILE A 58 -19.33 -0.84 -9.98
C ILE A 58 -20.86 -1.01 -9.85
N GLY A 59 -21.28 -1.60 -8.74
CA GLY A 59 -22.69 -1.88 -8.42
C GLY A 59 -23.07 -3.35 -8.63
N SER A 60 -22.16 -4.15 -9.17
CA SER A 60 -22.29 -5.61 -9.21
C SER A 60 -21.67 -6.25 -7.96
N PRO A 61 -22.20 -7.38 -7.48
CA PRO A 61 -21.62 -8.13 -6.37
C PRO A 61 -20.23 -8.70 -6.69
N ASP A 62 -19.86 -8.79 -7.97
CA ASP A 62 -18.54 -9.20 -8.44
C ASP A 62 -17.47 -8.09 -8.38
N PHE A 63 -17.84 -6.87 -7.98
CA PHE A 63 -16.90 -5.76 -7.87
C PHE A 63 -15.82 -6.05 -6.82
N ARG A 64 -14.55 -6.11 -7.25
CA ARG A 64 -13.41 -6.36 -6.37
C ARG A 64 -12.23 -5.47 -6.71
N LEU A 65 -11.65 -4.89 -5.68
CA LEU A 65 -10.35 -4.24 -5.74
C LEU A 65 -9.27 -5.31 -5.67
N THR A 66 -8.47 -5.40 -6.73
CA THR A 66 -7.35 -6.34 -6.80
C THR A 66 -6.04 -5.57 -6.81
N HIS A 67 -5.00 -6.20 -6.29
CA HIS A 67 -3.67 -5.64 -6.30
C HIS A 67 -2.63 -6.74 -6.54
N ASP A 68 -1.60 -6.38 -7.28
CA ASP A 68 -0.44 -7.21 -7.56
C ASP A 68 0.82 -6.43 -7.21
N TRP A 69 1.82 -7.16 -6.75
CA TRP A 69 3.17 -6.63 -6.60
C TRP A 69 3.96 -6.90 -7.86
N VAL A 70 4.66 -5.89 -8.37
CA VAL A 70 5.47 -6.01 -9.59
C VAL A 70 6.90 -5.56 -9.30
N ARG A 71 7.86 -6.43 -9.59
CA ARG A 71 9.30 -6.15 -9.55
C ARG A 71 9.87 -6.23 -10.95
N ALA A 72 10.48 -5.15 -11.44
CA ALA A 72 11.13 -5.14 -12.76
C ALA A 72 10.24 -5.72 -13.89
N GLY A 73 8.94 -5.40 -13.88
CA GLY A 73 7.97 -5.90 -14.86
C GLY A 73 7.45 -7.33 -14.65
N ARG A 74 7.88 -8.03 -13.58
CA ARG A 74 7.40 -9.37 -13.23
C ARG A 74 6.52 -9.32 -11.98
N LYS A 75 5.42 -10.07 -12.00
CA LYS A 75 4.58 -10.24 -10.81
C LYS A 75 5.40 -10.96 -9.74
N GLU A 76 5.50 -10.34 -8.58
CA GLU A 76 6.21 -10.82 -7.40
C GLU A 76 5.19 -11.36 -6.39
N ILE A 77 5.53 -12.46 -5.72
CA ILE A 77 4.74 -12.93 -4.59
C ILE A 77 5.26 -12.22 -3.35
N ALA A 78 4.39 -11.46 -2.69
CA ALA A 78 4.73 -10.75 -1.48
C ALA A 78 3.62 -10.90 -0.43
N HIS A 79 4.02 -11.17 0.80
CA HIS A 79 3.16 -11.33 1.95
C HIS A 79 3.20 -10.07 2.79
N ARG A 80 2.08 -9.36 2.86
CA ARG A 80 1.94 -8.15 3.67
C ARG A 80 1.49 -8.51 5.09
N THR A 81 2.22 -8.02 6.08
CA THR A 81 1.83 -7.99 7.49
C THR A 81 1.83 -6.53 7.97
N GLY A 82 0.67 -5.87 7.87
CA GLY A 82 0.53 -4.46 8.22
C GLY A 82 1.43 -3.58 7.34
N ALA A 83 2.37 -2.86 7.97
CA ALA A 83 3.34 -1.98 7.30
C ALA A 83 4.61 -2.69 6.82
N ILE A 84 4.73 -3.99 7.05
CA ILE A 84 5.87 -4.79 6.59
C ILE A 84 5.39 -5.68 5.45
N LEU A 85 6.18 -5.74 4.39
CA LEU A 85 5.99 -6.58 3.23
C LEU A 85 7.16 -7.55 3.17
N GLU A 86 6.86 -8.83 3.24
CA GLU A 86 7.81 -9.91 3.05
C GLU A 86 7.77 -10.35 1.58
N THR A 87 8.89 -10.26 0.89
CA THR A 87 9.03 -10.66 -0.51
C THR A 87 9.80 -11.98 -0.56
N SER A 88 9.55 -12.82 -1.56
CA SER A 88 10.21 -14.14 -1.71
C SER A 88 11.71 -14.09 -2.03
N GLY A 89 12.39 -12.98 -1.76
CA GLY A 89 13.86 -12.89 -1.83
C GLY A 89 14.53 -13.75 -0.75
N ASP A 90 15.71 -14.27 -1.07
CA ASP A 90 16.52 -15.12 -0.20
C ASP A 90 16.94 -14.37 1.09
N GLY A 91 16.38 -14.77 2.24
CA GLY A 91 16.79 -14.33 3.58
C GLY A 91 16.24 -12.98 4.07
N SER A 92 16.92 -12.40 5.07
CA SER A 92 16.57 -11.13 5.73
C SER A 92 16.51 -9.92 4.78
N ASP A 93 16.90 -10.07 3.51
CA ASP A 93 16.73 -9.07 2.44
C ASP A 93 15.29 -9.06 1.87
N GLY A 94 14.44 -10.01 2.23
CA GLY A 94 13.05 -10.08 1.76
C GLY A 94 12.10 -9.07 2.42
N LEU A 95 12.44 -8.54 3.60
CA LEU A 95 11.58 -7.62 4.34
C LEU A 95 11.72 -6.20 3.79
N ARG A 96 10.57 -5.61 3.50
CA ARG A 96 10.43 -4.24 3.00
C ARG A 96 9.37 -3.52 3.78
N ARG A 97 9.57 -2.23 4.00
CA ARG A 97 8.62 -1.38 4.69
C ARG A 97 7.72 -0.67 3.69
N LEU A 98 6.42 -0.70 3.95
CA LEU A 98 5.44 0.03 3.17
C LEU A 98 5.38 1.48 3.64
N PRO A 99 5.40 2.46 2.72
CA PRO A 99 5.16 3.85 3.06
C PRO A 99 3.69 4.04 3.47
N ARG A 100 3.42 5.08 4.26
CA ARG A 100 2.09 5.33 4.83
C ARG A 100 0.97 5.35 3.81
N TRP A 101 1.18 6.00 2.67
CA TRP A 101 0.19 6.10 1.60
C TRP A 101 -0.19 4.72 1.01
N MET A 102 0.80 3.82 0.88
CA MET A 102 0.58 2.48 0.35
C MET A 102 -0.13 1.58 1.36
N LEU A 103 0.22 1.71 2.65
CA LEU A 103 -0.49 1.05 3.74
C LEU A 103 -1.96 1.46 3.76
N ASP A 104 -2.25 2.75 3.65
CA ASP A 104 -3.61 3.31 3.67
C ASP A 104 -4.44 2.77 2.50
N ALA A 105 -3.89 2.77 1.28
CA ALA A 105 -4.55 2.20 0.10
C ALA A 105 -4.86 0.71 0.29
N LEU A 106 -3.90 -0.07 0.79
CA LEU A 106 -4.09 -1.50 1.04
C LEU A 106 -5.09 -1.77 2.18
N GLU A 107 -5.12 -0.95 3.23
CA GLU A 107 -6.16 -1.03 4.27
C GLU A 107 -7.55 -0.74 3.70
N VAL A 108 -7.69 0.23 2.79
CA VAL A 108 -8.98 0.50 2.11
C VAL A 108 -9.41 -0.72 1.28
N ALA A 109 -8.50 -1.32 0.52
CA ALA A 109 -8.81 -2.51 -0.28
C ALA A 109 -9.13 -3.75 0.58
N ASP A 110 -8.43 -3.93 1.71
CA ASP A 110 -8.61 -5.06 2.63
C ASP A 110 -9.94 -4.97 3.40
N ARG A 111 -10.31 -3.77 3.85
CA ARG A 111 -11.61 -3.52 4.51
C ARG A 111 -12.78 -3.53 3.56
N PHE A 112 -12.54 -3.33 2.27
CA PHE A 112 -13.60 -3.32 1.28
C PHE A 112 -14.11 -4.75 1.04
N GLN A 113 -15.26 -5.06 1.63
CA GLN A 113 -16.00 -6.28 1.31
C GLN A 113 -17.00 -5.97 0.19
N ALA A 114 -16.86 -6.69 -0.92
CA ALA A 114 -17.75 -6.59 -2.06
C ALA A 114 -19.21 -6.80 -1.61
N GLY A 115 -20.07 -5.82 -1.89
CA GLY A 115 -21.49 -5.85 -1.59
C GLY A 115 -22.31 -5.42 -2.80
N THR A 116 -23.59 -5.15 -2.60
CA THR A 116 -24.49 -4.60 -3.63
C THR A 116 -24.65 -3.08 -3.52
N ASP A 117 -23.94 -2.43 -2.60
CA ASP A 117 -24.11 -1.01 -2.33
C ASP A 117 -23.22 -0.16 -3.25
N LEU A 118 -23.85 0.50 -4.21
CA LEU A 118 -23.19 1.32 -5.21
C LEU A 118 -22.45 2.52 -4.59
N ASP A 119 -23.01 3.12 -3.54
CA ASP A 119 -22.43 4.29 -2.88
C ASP A 119 -21.16 3.88 -2.12
N ALA A 120 -21.20 2.74 -1.41
CA ALA A 120 -20.02 2.15 -0.77
C ALA A 120 -18.91 1.82 -1.77
N HIS A 121 -19.25 1.38 -2.99
CA HIS A 121 -18.27 1.11 -4.05
C HIS A 121 -17.56 2.39 -4.51
N TRP A 122 -18.32 3.47 -4.74
CA TRP A 122 -17.76 4.76 -5.12
C TRP A 122 -16.92 5.39 -4.01
N GLU A 123 -17.40 5.31 -2.76
CA GLU A 123 -16.67 5.81 -1.61
C GLU A 123 -15.34 5.07 -1.43
N ALA A 124 -15.33 3.74 -1.54
CA ALA A 124 -14.13 2.94 -1.44
C ALA A 124 -13.12 3.26 -2.55
N LEU A 125 -13.59 3.41 -3.79
CA LEU A 125 -12.74 3.80 -4.92
C LEU A 125 -12.15 5.20 -4.74
N ALA A 126 -12.96 6.16 -4.28
CA ALA A 126 -12.50 7.53 -4.03
C ALA A 126 -11.44 7.57 -2.91
N ARG A 127 -11.65 6.84 -1.81
CA ARG A 127 -10.68 6.71 -0.72
C ARG A 127 -9.39 6.02 -1.19
N PHE A 128 -9.51 4.93 -1.94
CA PHE A 128 -8.37 4.20 -2.47
C PHE A 128 -7.54 5.07 -3.40
N ARG A 129 -8.19 5.79 -4.32
CA ARG A 129 -7.55 6.73 -5.22
C ARG A 129 -6.83 7.83 -4.45
N ARG A 130 -7.48 8.43 -3.46
CA ARG A 130 -6.90 9.49 -2.60
C ARG A 130 -5.67 9.00 -1.84
N ALA A 131 -5.70 7.77 -1.34
CA ALA A 131 -4.57 7.16 -0.65
C ALA A 131 -3.37 6.90 -1.57
N LEU A 132 -3.61 6.68 -2.88
CA LEU A 132 -2.56 6.47 -3.87
C LEU A 132 -1.93 7.77 -4.40
N GLU A 133 -2.62 8.92 -4.32
CA GLU A 133 -2.12 10.21 -4.83
C GLU A 133 -0.69 10.60 -4.40
N PRO A 134 -0.21 10.33 -3.16
CA PRO A 134 1.15 10.68 -2.75
C PRO A 134 2.24 9.84 -3.42
N GLY A 135 1.89 8.67 -3.99
CA GLY A 135 2.81 7.67 -4.49
C GLY A 135 2.61 7.27 -5.96
N VAL A 136 1.58 7.79 -6.62
CA VAL A 136 1.28 7.49 -8.03
C VAL A 136 2.30 8.20 -8.93
N ARG A 137 3.34 7.45 -9.34
CA ARG A 137 3.92 7.65 -10.67
C ARG A 137 3.00 6.93 -11.64
N MET A 138 2.02 7.64 -12.18
CA MET A 138 1.14 7.13 -13.23
C MET A 138 2.02 6.79 -14.44
N ASP A 139 2.36 5.52 -14.61
CA ASP A 139 2.93 5.04 -15.87
C ASP A 139 1.82 5.19 -16.92
N ARG A 140 1.93 6.26 -17.69
CA ARG A 140 0.92 6.72 -18.66
C ARG A 140 0.68 5.70 -19.79
N ALA A 141 1.47 4.62 -19.88
CA ALA A 141 1.44 3.69 -21.01
C ALA A 141 0.24 2.74 -21.02
N ASP A 142 -0.35 2.38 -19.87
CA ASP A 142 -1.45 1.38 -19.83
C ASP A 142 -2.85 1.98 -20.13
N ALA A 143 -3.02 3.29 -19.93
CA ALA A 143 -4.30 3.97 -20.19
C ALA A 143 -4.59 4.09 -21.70
N GLU A 144 -3.55 4.13 -22.54
CA GLU A 144 -3.70 4.29 -23.99
C GLU A 144 -4.00 2.96 -24.71
N ALA A 145 -3.63 1.82 -24.12
CA ALA A 145 -3.86 0.51 -24.71
C ALA A 145 -5.33 0.06 -24.72
N ARG A 146 -6.16 0.61 -23.81
CA ARG A 146 -7.58 0.24 -23.70
C ARG A 146 -8.52 1.12 -24.54
N LEU A 147 -8.04 2.25 -25.06
CA LEU A 147 -8.85 3.16 -25.91
C LEU A 147 -8.76 2.83 -27.42
N GLY A 148 -7.95 1.84 -27.80
CA GLY A 148 -7.54 1.62 -29.20
C GLY A 148 -8.20 0.47 -29.96
N LYS A 149 -9.36 -0.08 -29.55
CA LYS A 149 -10.08 -1.07 -30.37
C LYS A 149 -11.61 -0.91 -30.32
N ALA A 150 -12.11 0.08 -31.04
CA ALA A 150 -13.43 -0.03 -31.66
C ALA A 150 -13.19 -0.46 -33.13
N PRO A 151 -13.79 -1.56 -33.61
CA PRO A 151 -13.64 -1.95 -35.01
C PRO A 151 -14.46 -1.00 -35.91
N PRO A 152 -13.96 -0.61 -37.09
CA PRO A 152 -14.81 -0.03 -38.11
C PRO A 152 -15.72 -1.12 -38.72
N PHE A 153 -16.94 -0.69 -39.01
CA PHE A 153 -18.14 -1.37 -39.51
C PHE A 153 -17.94 -2.58 -40.43
#